data_AF-A0ABD0AJK6-F1
#
_entry.id   AF-A0ABD0AJK6-F1
#
_cell.length_a   1.000
_cell.length_b   1.000
_cell.length_c   1.000
_cell.angle_alpha   90.00
_cell.angle_beta   90.00
_cell.angle_gamma   90.00
#
_symmetry.space_group_name_H-M   'P 1'
#
loop_
_entity.id
_entity.type
_entity.pdbx_description
1 polymer ?
#
loop_
_entity_poly.entity_id
_entity_poly.type
_entity_poly.pdbx_seq_one_letter_code
_entity_poly.pdbx_strand_id
1 'polypeptide(L)'
;MALTVIGLLIMALLSPANGYWLELGLPMLLIGFGQGLIMSPLTTVGVANTLPEDAGAASGLINTMHQIGSSVGLALIVGVTVGMTHGVASYRQSLLMSTICAAIALVIIVFVIIPGEQRENQLKLKH
;
A
#
# COMPACT_ATOMS: atom_id res chain seq x y z
N MET A 1 2.94 3.86 -4.73
CA MET A 1 3.47 3.59 -3.37
C MET A 1 4.36 4.70 -2.88
N ALA A 2 5.38 5.16 -3.62
CA ALA A 2 6.20 6.30 -3.17
C ALA A 2 5.35 7.53 -2.78
N LEU A 3 4.37 7.92 -3.60
CA LEU A 3 3.42 9.00 -3.27
C LEU A 3 2.63 8.74 -1.99
N THR A 4 2.18 7.50 -1.77
CA THR A 4 1.47 7.09 -0.55
C THR A 4 2.36 7.22 0.69
N VAL A 5 3.62 6.78 0.60
CA VAL A 5 4.61 6.92 1.68
C VAL A 5 4.83 8.40 2.00
N ILE A 6 5.00 9.24 0.98
CA ILE A 6 5.18 10.69 1.15
C ILE A 6 3.95 11.31 1.83
N GLY A 7 2.74 10.99 1.37
CA GLY A 7 1.51 11.50 1.99
C GLY A 7 1.36 11.10 3.47
N LEU A 8 1.59 9.82 3.78
CA LEU A 8 1.56 9.34 5.16
C LEU A 8 2.62 10.01 6.04
N LEU A 9 3.83 10.21 5.50
CA LEU A 9 4.93 10.87 6.21
C LEU A 9 4.62 12.34 6.49
N ILE A 10 4.02 13.06 5.53
CA ILE A 10 3.58 14.45 5.74
C ILE A 10 2.54 14.51 6.87
N MET A 11 1.52 13.64 6.85
CA MET A 11 0.51 13.55 7.92
C MET A 11 1.11 13.16 9.28
N ALA A 12 2.14 12.30 9.30
CA ALA A 12 2.78 11.87 10.55
C ALA A 12 3.65 12.96 11.20
N LEU A 13 4.17 13.89 10.39
CA LEU A 13 5.14 14.91 10.82
C LEU A 13 4.50 16.29 11.08
N LEU A 14 3.47 16.66 10.32
CA LEU A 14 2.80 17.95 10.51
C LEU A 14 1.88 17.94 11.73
N SER A 15 1.89 19.04 12.48
CA SER A 15 0.94 19.28 13.57
C SER A 15 -0.31 20.02 13.10
N PRO A 16 -1.44 19.93 13.82
CA PRO A 16 -2.76 20.51 13.47
C PRO A 16 -2.87 22.04 13.32
N ALA A 17 -1.73 22.75 13.28
CA ALA A 17 -1.66 24.20 13.25
C ALA A 17 -1.29 24.77 11.86
N ASN A 18 -0.97 23.90 10.89
CA ASN A 18 -0.51 24.26 9.55
C ASN A 18 -1.67 24.41 8.54
N GLY A 19 -2.89 24.06 8.94
CA GLY A 19 -4.11 24.27 8.16
C GLY A 19 -4.48 23.10 7.25
N TYR A 20 -5.76 23.07 6.85
CA TYR A 20 -6.39 21.93 6.18
C TYR A 20 -5.63 21.40 4.95
N TRP A 21 -5.15 22.29 4.08
CA TRP A 21 -4.55 21.88 2.81
C TRP A 21 -3.21 21.18 2.99
N LEU A 22 -2.39 21.62 3.94
CA LEU A 22 -1.08 21.02 4.21
C LEU A 22 -1.19 19.73 5.03
N GLU A 23 -2.13 19.69 5.96
CA GLU A 23 -2.29 18.55 6.87
C GLU A 23 -3.12 17.41 6.28
N LEU A 24 -4.13 17.74 5.48
CA LEU A 24 -5.13 16.76 5.04
C LEU A 24 -5.29 16.73 3.53
N GLY A 25 -5.57 17.88 2.91
CA GLY A 25 -5.90 17.95 1.48
C GLY A 25 -4.80 17.40 0.58
N LEU A 26 -3.59 17.95 0.67
CA LEU A 26 -2.45 17.52 -0.14
C LEU A 26 -2.02 16.08 0.17
N PRO A 27 -1.85 15.66 1.44
CA PRO A 27 -1.49 14.27 1.75
C PRO A 27 -2.51 13.24 1.27
N MET A 28 -3.82 13.53 1.39
CA MET A 28 -4.87 12.63 0.90
C MET A 28 -4.84 12.50 -0.62
N LEU A 29 -4.58 13.59 -1.35
CA LEU A 29 -4.39 13.53 -2.81
C LEU A 29 -3.19 12.64 -3.17
N LEU A 30 -2.05 12.82 -2.51
CA LEU A 30 -0.85 12.00 -2.72
C LEU A 30 -1.12 10.51 -2.44
N ILE A 31 -1.82 10.22 -1.35
CA ILE A 31 -2.24 8.85 -1.01
C ILE A 31 -3.16 8.29 -2.09
N GLY A 32 -4.19 9.03 -2.50
CA GLY A 32 -5.16 8.61 -3.51
C GLY A 32 -4.50 8.31 -4.86
N PHE A 33 -3.66 9.21 -5.38
CA PHE A 33 -2.90 8.97 -6.60
C PHE A 33 -1.95 7.79 -6.44
N GLY A 34 -1.22 7.71 -5.32
CA GLY A 34 -0.29 6.61 -5.06
C GLY A 34 -0.94 5.23 -4.98
N GLN A 35 -2.20 5.16 -4.50
CA GLN A 35 -3.01 3.95 -4.45
C GLN A 35 -3.59 3.60 -5.82
N GLY A 36 -4.18 4.56 -6.53
CA GLY A 36 -4.74 4.34 -7.87
C GLY A 36 -3.72 3.85 -8.89
N LEU A 37 -2.51 4.42 -8.86
CA LEU A 37 -1.41 4.02 -9.75
C LEU A 37 -0.86 2.62 -9.46
N ILE A 38 -1.14 2.03 -8.29
CA ILE A 38 -0.67 0.68 -7.96
C ILE A 38 -1.76 -0.35 -8.09
N MET A 39 -2.96 -0.09 -7.59
CA MET A 39 -4.03 -1.08 -7.58
C MET A 39 -4.37 -1.58 -9.00
N SER A 40 -4.34 -0.68 -9.99
CA SER A 40 -4.62 -1.04 -11.39
C SER A 40 -3.59 -2.02 -11.97
N PRO A 41 -2.29 -1.69 -12.09
CA PRO A 41 -1.32 -2.62 -12.67
C PRO A 41 -1.12 -3.88 -11.83
N LEU A 42 -1.18 -3.78 -10.49
CA LEU A 42 -1.00 -4.94 -9.61
C LEU A 42 -2.11 -5.99 -9.81
N THR A 43 -3.37 -5.53 -9.93
CA THR A 43 -4.50 -6.42 -10.19
C THR A 43 -4.43 -7.02 -11.59
N THR A 44 -4.06 -6.22 -12.59
CA THR A 44 -3.89 -6.70 -13.97
C THR A 44 -2.81 -7.78 -14.06
N VAL A 45 -1.65 -7.57 -13.44
CA VAL A 45 -0.57 -8.58 -13.38
C VAL A 45 -1.04 -9.83 -12.64
N GLY A 46 -1.80 -9.67 -11.55
CA GLY A 46 -2.33 -10.78 -10.77
C GLY A 46 -3.26 -11.73 -11.55
N VAL A 47 -3.87 -11.25 -12.64
CA VAL A 47 -4.73 -12.07 -13.53
C VAL A 47 -4.14 -12.32 -14.92
N ALA A 48 -2.91 -11.86 -15.18
CA ALA A 48 -2.36 -11.81 -16.54
C ALA A 48 -2.17 -13.20 -17.20
N ASN A 49 -2.04 -14.26 -16.40
CA ASN A 49 -1.86 -15.65 -16.88
C ASN A 49 -3.09 -16.54 -16.62
N THR A 50 -4.26 -15.94 -16.40
CA THR A 50 -5.49 -16.68 -16.08
C THR A 50 -6.27 -17.02 -17.35
N LEU A 51 -6.79 -18.25 -17.45
CA LEU A 51 -7.72 -18.63 -18.52
C LEU A 51 -9.03 -17.81 -18.42
N PRO A 52 -9.71 -17.49 -19.54
CA PRO A 52 -10.93 -16.69 -19.51
C PRO A 52 -12.05 -17.28 -18.63
N GLU A 53 -12.15 -18.61 -18.58
CA GLU A 53 -13.09 -19.36 -17.75
C GLU A 53 -12.81 -19.25 -16.24
N ASP A 54 -11.55 -19.02 -15.86
CA ASP A 54 -11.10 -18.88 -14.48
C ASP A 54 -11.00 -17.42 -14.01
N ALA A 55 -11.27 -16.44 -14.88
CA ALA A 55 -11.10 -15.02 -14.58
C ALA A 55 -11.87 -14.56 -13.33
N GLY A 56 -13.08 -15.10 -13.14
CA GLY A 56 -13.90 -14.84 -11.94
C GLY A 56 -13.27 -15.40 -10.67
N ALA A 57 -12.72 -16.62 -10.73
CA ALA A 57 -12.04 -17.26 -9.61
C ALA A 57 -10.73 -16.54 -9.24
N ALA A 58 -9.93 -16.13 -10.23
CA ALA A 58 -8.70 -15.37 -10.00
C ALA A 58 -8.98 -13.99 -9.39
N SER A 59 -9.98 -13.26 -9.90
CA SER A 59 -10.40 -11.98 -9.30
C SER A 59 -10.88 -12.15 -7.86
N GLY A 60 -11.68 -13.19 -7.59
CA GLY A 60 -12.12 -13.54 -6.23
C GLY A 60 -10.95 -13.84 -5.29
N LEU A 61 -9.93 -14.57 -5.77
CA LEU A 61 -8.71 -14.85 -5.02
C LEU A 61 -7.93 -13.56 -4.72
N ILE A 62 -7.73 -12.68 -5.69
CA ILE A 62 -7.05 -11.38 -5.49
C ILE A 62 -7.77 -10.54 -4.45
N ASN A 63 -9.10 -10.44 -4.55
CA ASN A 63 -9.90 -9.69 -3.58
C ASN A 63 -9.80 -10.29 -2.17
N THR A 64 -9.77 -11.63 -2.07
CA THR A 64 -9.57 -12.33 -0.79
C THR A 64 -8.19 -12.02 -0.21
N MET A 65 -7.14 -12.05 -1.04
CA MET A 65 -5.78 -11.69 -0.62
C MET A 65 -5.68 -10.23 -0.19
N HIS A 66 -6.36 -9.30 -0.86
CA HIS A 66 -6.46 -7.91 -0.43
C HIS A 66 -7.11 -7.78 0.95
N GLN A 67 -8.22 -8.49 1.20
CA GLN A 67 -8.89 -8.48 2.50
C GLN A 67 -8.04 -9.08 3.62
N ILE A 68 -7.36 -10.21 3.35
CA ILE A 68 -6.42 -10.82 4.29
C ILE A 68 -5.29 -9.85 4.60
N GLY A 69 -4.65 -9.28 3.57
CA GLY A 69 -3.56 -8.32 3.74
C GLY A 69 -4.00 -7.07 4.53
N SER A 70 -5.18 -6.53 4.22
CA SER A 70 -5.75 -5.37 4.91
C SER A 70 -6.03 -5.67 6.38
N SER A 71 -6.62 -6.84 6.67
CA SER A 71 -6.95 -7.27 8.03
C SER A 71 -5.69 -7.50 8.87
N VAL A 72 -4.67 -8.15 8.30
CA VAL A 72 -3.38 -8.36 8.96
C VAL A 72 -2.68 -7.02 9.21
N GLY A 73 -2.63 -6.14 8.22
CA GLY A 73 -2.02 -4.82 8.36
C GLY A 73 -2.71 -3.97 9.44
N LEU A 74 -4.04 -3.97 9.46
CA LEU A 74 -4.82 -3.28 10.49
C LEU A 74 -4.57 -3.88 11.88
N ALA A 75 -4.56 -5.21 12.02
CA ALA A 75 -4.30 -5.88 13.29
C ALA A 75 -2.93 -5.54 13.86
N LEU A 76 -1.89 -5.44 13.01
CA LEU A 76 -0.55 -5.02 13.43
C LEU A 76 -0.54 -3.58 13.96
N ILE A 77 -1.19 -2.66 13.25
CA ILE A 77 -1.26 -1.24 13.67
C ILE A 77 -2.02 -1.13 15.00
N VAL A 78 -3.21 -1.73 15.08
CA VAL A 78 -4.04 -1.70 16.28
C VAL A 78 -3.34 -2.37 17.46
N GLY A 79 -2.66 -3.50 17.25
CA GLY A 79 -1.94 -4.20 18.31
C GLY A 79 -0.89 -3.33 19.01
N VAL A 80 -0.28 -2.38 18.29
CA VAL A 80 0.69 -1.44 18.86
C VAL A 80 0.03 -0.22 19.50
N THR A 81 -1.17 0.16 19.07
CA THR A 81 -1.82 1.42 19.50
C THR A 81 -2.98 1.23 20.50
N VAL A 82 -3.49 0.01 20.67
CA VAL A 82 -4.69 -0.30 21.49
C VAL A 82 -4.57 0.13 22.96
N GLY A 83 -3.36 0.15 23.52
CA GLY A 83 -3.11 0.57 24.89
C GLY A 83 -2.93 2.07 25.09
N MET A 84 -2.95 2.87 24.03
CA MET A 84 -2.66 4.31 24.09
C MET A 84 -3.92 5.10 24.45
N THR A 85 -3.85 5.89 25.53
CA THR A 85 -4.98 6.69 26.05
C THR A 85 -5.06 8.10 25.47
N HIS A 86 -3.95 8.61 24.91
CA HIS A 86 -3.89 9.93 24.28
C HIS A 86 -4.19 9.83 22.78
N GLY A 87 -5.36 10.31 22.35
CA GLY A 87 -5.84 10.18 20.97
C GLY A 87 -4.88 10.75 19.91
N VAL A 88 -4.30 11.92 20.15
CA VAL A 88 -3.32 12.54 19.22
C VAL A 88 -2.04 11.71 19.10
N ALA A 89 -1.54 11.17 20.23
CA ALA A 89 -0.35 10.32 20.22
C ALA A 89 -0.62 8.98 19.52
N SER A 90 -1.77 8.36 19.77
CA SER A 90 -2.21 7.12 19.12
C SER A 90 -2.38 7.30 17.61
N TYR A 91 -2.97 8.43 17.18
CA TYR A 91 -3.11 8.78 15.78
C TYR A 91 -1.75 8.92 15.08
N ARG A 92 -0.84 9.72 15.65
CA ARG A 92 0.52 9.90 15.10
C ARG A 92 1.29 8.58 15.06
N GLN A 93 1.17 7.73 16.07
CA GLN A 93 1.81 6.41 16.09
C GLN A 93 1.24 5.48 15.00
N SER A 94 -0.07 5.52 14.78
CA SER A 94 -0.74 4.76 13.70
C SER A 94 -0.24 5.19 12.32
N LEU A 95 -0.08 6.50 12.11
CA LEU A 95 0.46 7.06 10.87
C LEU A 95 1.92 6.67 10.64
N LEU A 96 2.76 6.70 11.68
CA LEU A 96 4.16 6.25 11.59
C LEU A 96 4.24 4.76 11.25
N MET A 97 3.44 3.91 11.91
CA MET A 97 3.40 2.48 11.62
C MET A 97 2.93 2.21 10.18
N SER A 98 1.89 2.92 9.72
CA SER A 98 1.41 2.83 8.34
C SER A 98 2.49 3.26 7.33
N THR A 99 3.25 4.31 7.66
CA THR A 99 4.37 4.79 6.83
C THR A 99 5.47 3.75 6.72
N ILE A 100 5.84 3.11 7.84
CA ILE A 100 6.84 2.04 7.88
C ILE A 100 6.38 0.84 7.03
N CYS A 101 5.14 0.38 7.21
CA CYS A 101 4.58 -0.71 6.42
C CYS A 101 4.57 -0.39 4.92
N ALA A 102 4.15 0.82 4.54
CA ALA A 102 4.14 1.26 3.15
C ALA A 102 5.55 1.40 2.56
N ALA A 103 6.54 1.82 3.36
CA ALA A 103 7.93 1.89 2.96
C ALA A 103 8.54 0.50 2.75
N ILE A 104 8.26 -0.45 3.64
CA ILE A 104 8.67 -1.86 3.46
C ILE A 104 8.05 -2.43 2.19
N ALA A 105 6.75 -2.21 1.97
CA ALA A 105 6.09 -2.63 0.74
C ALA A 105 6.73 -2.01 -0.51
N LEU A 106 7.08 -0.73 -0.48
CA LEU A 106 7.80 -0.06 -1.57
C LEU A 106 9.17 -0.71 -1.83
N VAL A 107 9.93 -1.03 -0.77
CA VAL A 107 11.23 -1.72 -0.89
C VAL A 107 11.04 -3.11 -1.51
N ILE A 108 10.05 -3.88 -1.06
CA ILE A 108 9.75 -5.20 -1.65
C ILE A 108 9.39 -5.07 -3.12
N ILE A 109 8.55 -4.10 -3.49
CA ILE A 109 8.18 -3.85 -4.89
C ILE A 109 9.43 -3.56 -5.72
N VAL A 110 10.29 -2.65 -5.28
CA VAL A 110 11.45 -2.18 -6.04
C VAL A 110 12.54 -3.26 -6.16
N PHE A 111 12.82 -3.99 -5.09
CA PHE A 111 13.96 -4.91 -5.04
C PHE A 111 13.61 -6.38 -5.28
N VAL A 112 12.34 -6.78 -5.12
CA VAL A 112 11.92 -8.17 -5.29
C VAL A 112 11.02 -8.33 -6.51
N ILE A 113 9.96 -7.52 -6.61
CA ILE A 113 8.94 -7.71 -7.65
C ILE A 113 9.46 -7.27 -9.02
N ILE A 114 9.94 -6.02 -9.14
CA ILE A 114 10.42 -5.49 -10.44
C ILE A 114 11.55 -6.36 -11.04
N PRO A 115 12.60 -6.75 -10.29
CA PRO A 115 13.67 -7.58 -10.85
C PRO A 115 13.21 -9.00 -11.20
N GLY A 116 12.24 -9.55 -10.43
CA GLY A 116 11.64 -10.85 -10.72
C GLY A 116 10.89 -10.85 -12.06
N GLU A 117 10.07 -9.83 -12.29
CA GLU A 117 9.30 -9.67 -13.53
C GLU A 117 10.21 -9.46 -14.75
N GLN A 118 11.27 -8.66 -14.60
CA GLN A 118 12.28 -8.48 -15.64
C GLN A 118 12.94 -9.81 -16.01
N ARG A 119 13.26 -10.66 -15.03
CA ARG A 119 13.87 -11.97 -15.27
C ARG A 119 12.93 -12.92 -16.02
N GLU A 120 11.64 -12.92 -15.67
CA GLU A 120 10.63 -13.75 -16.35
C GLU A 120 10.46 -13.34 -17.82
N ASN A 121 10.34 -12.03 -18.09
CA ASN A 121 10.20 -11.53 -19.45
C ASN A 121 11.43 -11.83 -20.32
N GLN A 122 12.63 -11.79 -19.74
CA GLN A 122 13.87 -12.17 -20.44
C GLN A 122 13.92 -13.66 -20.80
N LEU A 123 13.29 -14.53 -20.02
CA LEU A 123 13.21 -15.97 -20.33
C LEU A 123 12.22 -16.25 -21.46
N LYS A 124 11.08 -15.54 -21.49
CA LYS A 124 10.09 -15.65 -22.58
C LYS A 124 10.63 -15.20 -23.94
N LEU A 125 11.59 -14.26 -23.97
CA LEU A 125 12.22 -13.79 -25.21
C LEU A 125 13.29 -14.74 -25.78
N LYS A 126 13.74 -15.72 -25.00
CA LYS A 126 14.78 -16.68 -25.42
C LYS A 126 14.22 -17.97 -26.03
N HIS A 127 12.91 -18.16 -25.99
CA HIS A 127 12.18 -19.30 -26.54
C HIS A 127 11.22 -18.82 -27.62
#